data_AF-A0A933C533-F1
#
_entry.id   AF-A0A933C533-F1
#
_cell.length_a   1.000
_cell.length_b   1.000
_cell.length_c   1.000
_cell.angle_alpha   90.00
_cell.angle_beta   90.00
_cell.angle_gamma   90.00
#
_symmetry.space_group_name_H-M   'P 1'
#
loop_
_entity.id
_entity.type
_entity.pdbx_description
1 polymer ?
#
loop_
_entity_poly.entity_id
_entity_poly.type
_entity_poly.pdbx_seq_one_letter_code
_entity_poly.pdbx_strand_id
1 'polypeptide(L)'
;METAMAKSKARKKSRRRYVLELSERQAQALSQAAELYARLGTGQFDKLDRFFWKSVLQARPHLDALCMLKNGSLNAGPGIRSSEVDDDYRVLYDLHQVLRHRLSWDRDPQPQGMLRGVFYDEPSRTSKEEPLARIEELRLSQNRPVRR
;
A
#
# COMPACT_ATOMS: atom_id res chain seq x y z
N MET A 1 52.79 -17.50 -20.06
CA MET A 1 52.00 -16.30 -19.70
C MET A 1 50.55 -16.66 -19.89
N GLU A 2 49.91 -17.12 -18.82
CA GLU A 2 48.53 -17.62 -18.82
C GLU A 2 47.64 -16.55 -18.19
N THR A 3 46.79 -15.95 -19.02
CA THR A 3 45.90 -14.85 -18.61
C THR A 3 44.69 -15.44 -17.89
N ALA A 4 44.70 -15.40 -16.56
CA ALA A 4 43.57 -15.82 -15.74
C ALA A 4 42.38 -14.86 -15.92
N MET A 5 41.38 -15.28 -16.69
CA MET A 5 40.06 -14.66 -16.73
C MET A 5 39.37 -14.81 -15.36
N ALA A 6 39.32 -13.72 -14.61
CA ALA A 6 38.50 -13.61 -13.40
C ALA A 6 37.00 -13.58 -13.79
N LYS A 7 36.34 -14.74 -13.69
CA LYS A 7 34.88 -14.85 -13.76
C LYS A 7 34.26 -14.23 -12.50
N SER A 8 33.75 -13.01 -12.61
CA SER A 8 32.86 -12.40 -11.62
C SER A 8 31.58 -13.22 -11.51
N LYS A 9 31.47 -14.05 -10.47
CA LYS A 9 30.21 -14.71 -10.11
C LYS A 9 29.28 -13.67 -9.50
N ALA A 10 28.34 -13.16 -10.28
CA ALA A 10 27.21 -12.38 -9.78
C ALA A 10 26.51 -13.15 -8.66
N ARG A 11 26.61 -12.64 -7.43
CA ARG A 11 26.01 -13.25 -6.24
C ARG A 11 24.49 -13.18 -6.40
N LYS A 12 23.84 -14.31 -6.68
CA LYS A 12 22.38 -14.43 -6.80
C LYS A 12 21.76 -13.87 -5.50
N LYS A 13 21.13 -12.69 -5.56
CA LYS A 13 20.51 -12.04 -4.39
C LYS A 13 19.41 -12.98 -3.87
N SER A 14 19.60 -13.59 -2.70
CA SER A 14 18.60 -14.51 -2.13
C SER A 14 17.36 -13.70 -1.75
N ARG A 15 16.23 -13.93 -2.43
CA ARG A 15 14.95 -13.31 -2.07
C ARG A 15 14.42 -14.00 -0.81
N ARG A 16 14.45 -13.28 0.31
CA ARG A 16 13.81 -13.72 1.57
C ARG A 16 12.32 -13.43 1.48
N ARG A 17 11.50 -14.28 2.06
CA ARG A 17 10.06 -14.07 2.23
C ARG A 17 9.74 -14.08 3.72
N TYR A 18 8.78 -13.25 4.10
CA TYR A 18 8.33 -13.10 5.48
C TYR A 18 6.83 -13.34 5.51
N VAL A 19 6.36 -14.02 6.57
CA VAL A 19 4.94 -14.19 6.88
C VAL A 19 4.66 -13.37 8.13
N LEU A 20 3.58 -12.61 8.11
CA LEU A 20 3.17 -11.74 9.20
C LEU A 20 1.71 -12.04 9.55
N GLU A 21 1.46 -12.42 10.80
CA GLU A 21 0.11 -12.60 11.33
C GLU A 21 -0.38 -11.29 11.94
N LEU A 22 -1.57 -10.86 11.56
CA LEU A 22 -2.15 -9.58 11.92
C LEU A 22 -3.61 -9.76 12.32
N SER A 23 -4.03 -9.05 13.37
CA SER A 23 -5.45 -8.78 13.59
C SER A 23 -6.01 -7.89 12.47
N GLU A 24 -7.33 -7.92 12.28
CA GLU A 24 -8.04 -7.04 11.35
C GLU A 24 -7.70 -5.56 11.59
N ARG A 25 -7.65 -5.14 12.87
CA ARG A 25 -7.32 -3.76 13.23
C ARG A 25 -5.90 -3.37 12.82
N GLN A 26 -4.92 -4.27 12.99
CA GLN A 26 -3.54 -4.02 12.56
C GLN A 26 -3.43 -3.99 11.03
N ALA A 27 -4.12 -4.89 10.32
CA ALA A 27 -4.20 -4.87 8.87
C ALA A 27 -4.79 -3.55 8.35
N GLN A 28 -5.84 -3.04 8.99
CA GLN A 28 -6.43 -1.75 8.63
C GLN A 28 -5.48 -0.58 8.91
N ALA A 29 -4.79 -0.56 10.05
CA ALA A 29 -3.81 0.47 10.36
C ALA A 29 -2.63 0.47 9.37
N LEU A 30 -2.11 -0.70 9.01
CA LEU A 30 -1.08 -0.85 7.99
C LEU A 30 -1.56 -0.40 6.61
N SER A 31 -2.80 -0.73 6.24
CA SER A 31 -3.40 -0.26 4.98
C SER A 31 -3.45 1.26 4.91
N GLN A 32 -3.84 1.93 6.01
CA GLN A 32 -3.89 3.40 6.10
C GLN A 32 -2.49 4.02 6.05
N ALA A 33 -1.53 3.47 6.78
CA ALA A 33 -0.14 3.94 6.76
C ALA A 33 0.50 3.80 5.37
N ALA A 34 0.25 2.67 4.71
CA ALA A 34 0.76 2.42 3.37
C ALA A 34 0.14 3.36 2.32
N GLU A 35 -1.16 3.67 2.45
CA GLU A 35 -1.80 4.66 1.59
C GLU A 35 -1.24 6.07 1.78
N LEU A 36 -1.05 6.50 3.04
CA LEU A 36 -0.43 7.78 3.36
C LEU A 36 0.94 7.89 2.69
N TYR A 37 1.79 6.88 2.86
CA TYR A 37 3.13 6.87 2.27
C TYR A 37 3.07 6.95 0.74
N ALA A 38 2.23 6.16 0.09
CA ALA A 38 2.05 6.20 -1.36
C ALA A 38 1.60 7.58 -1.87
N ARG A 39 0.69 8.25 -1.15
CA ARG A 39 0.19 9.60 -1.49
C ARG A 39 1.24 10.68 -1.37
N LEU A 40 2.15 10.58 -0.39
CA LEU A 40 3.30 11.48 -0.27
C LEU A 40 4.19 11.37 -1.51
N GLY A 41 4.39 10.14 -2.00
CA GLY A 41 5.15 9.87 -3.23
C GLY A 41 4.52 10.49 -4.47
N THR A 42 3.22 10.26 -4.68
CA THR A 42 2.46 10.75 -5.85
C THR A 42 2.05 12.22 -5.76
N GLY A 43 2.30 12.88 -4.63
CA GLY A 43 1.95 14.29 -4.43
C GLY A 43 0.46 14.56 -4.36
N GLN A 44 -0.36 13.54 -4.04
CA GLN A 44 -1.80 13.65 -3.85
C GLN A 44 -2.12 14.16 -2.43
N PHE A 45 -1.61 15.35 -2.10
CA PHE A 45 -1.71 15.91 -0.75
C PHE A 45 -3.13 16.31 -0.38
N ASP A 46 -3.96 16.65 -1.36
CA ASP A 46 -5.38 17.00 -1.17
C ASP A 46 -6.20 15.88 -0.51
N LYS A 47 -5.69 14.64 -0.49
CA LYS A 47 -6.30 13.47 0.16
C LYS A 47 -5.73 13.17 1.54
N LEU A 48 -4.84 14.02 2.06
CA LEU A 48 -4.20 13.83 3.36
C LEU A 48 -4.97 14.45 4.53
N ASP A 49 -5.99 15.25 4.25
CA ASP A 49 -6.86 15.91 5.22
C ASP A 49 -7.32 14.95 6.33
N ARG A 50 -7.80 13.77 5.93
CA ARG A 50 -8.34 12.75 6.84
C ARG A 50 -7.34 12.08 7.78
N PHE A 51 -6.03 12.28 7.58
CA PHE A 51 -5.00 11.67 8.42
C PHE A 51 -4.55 12.56 9.58
N PHE A 52 -4.59 13.88 9.39
CA PHE A 52 -4.01 14.82 10.34
C PHE A 52 -5.01 15.86 10.86
N TRP A 53 -6.08 16.14 10.11
CA TRP A 53 -7.02 17.20 10.43
C TRP A 53 -8.41 16.66 10.77
N LYS A 54 -9.09 17.40 11.64
CA LYS A 54 -10.52 17.17 11.97
C LYS A 54 -11.45 17.80 10.93
N SER A 55 -10.96 18.74 10.13
CA SER A 55 -11.74 19.48 9.13
C SER A 55 -10.91 19.76 7.89
N VAL A 56 -11.52 19.50 6.72
CA VAL A 56 -10.95 19.81 5.40
C VAL A 56 -10.61 21.29 5.26
N LEU A 57 -11.45 22.18 5.80
CA LEU A 57 -11.25 23.63 5.70
C LEU A 57 -9.96 24.09 6.39
N GLN A 58 -9.58 23.43 7.49
CA GLN A 58 -8.32 23.72 8.19
C GLN A 58 -7.11 23.17 7.43
N ALA A 59 -7.26 22.00 6.80
CA ALA A 59 -6.18 21.37 6.06
C ALA A 59 -5.84 22.10 4.76
N ARG A 60 -6.87 22.65 4.09
CA ARG A 60 -6.79 23.08 2.69
C ARG A 60 -5.62 24.01 2.37
N PRO A 61 -5.37 25.12 3.10
CA PRO A 61 -4.26 26.02 2.77
C PRO A 61 -2.90 25.33 2.84
N HIS A 62 -2.71 24.42 3.81
CA HIS A 62 -1.46 23.68 3.98
C HIS A 62 -1.26 22.64 2.89
N LEU A 63 -2.31 21.91 2.52
CA LEU A 63 -2.26 20.89 1.48
C LEU A 63 -2.06 21.52 0.09
N ASP A 64 -2.71 22.65 -0.19
CA ASP A 64 -2.52 23.40 -1.44
C ASP A 64 -1.07 23.91 -1.56
N ALA A 65 -0.47 24.40 -0.47
CA ALA A 65 0.93 24.80 -0.45
C ALA A 65 1.87 23.62 -0.75
N LEU A 66 1.62 22.44 -0.16
CA LEU A 66 2.40 21.23 -0.45
C LEU A 66 2.25 20.80 -1.92
N CYS A 67 1.04 20.85 -2.47
CA CYS A 67 0.80 20.59 -3.90
C CYS A 67 1.61 21.55 -4.77
N MET A 68 1.56 22.85 -4.53
CA MET A 68 2.35 23.82 -5.30
C MET A 68 3.85 23.57 -5.20
N LEU A 69 4.37 23.24 -4.00
CA LEU A 69 5.79 23.00 -3.79
C LEU A 69 6.31 21.73 -4.48
N LYS A 70 5.57 20.61 -4.41
CA LYS A 70 6.01 19.34 -4.99
C LYS A 70 5.66 19.20 -6.46
N ASN A 71 4.45 19.62 -6.83
CA ASN A 71 3.85 19.32 -8.12
C ASN A 71 3.90 20.52 -9.09
N GLY A 72 4.19 21.74 -8.59
CA GLY A 72 4.11 22.97 -9.37
C GLY A 72 2.68 23.41 -9.71
N SER A 73 1.66 22.67 -9.26
CA SER A 73 0.25 22.94 -9.51
C SER A 73 -0.63 22.23 -8.48
N LEU A 74 -1.80 22.81 -8.21
CA LEU A 74 -2.80 22.23 -7.31
C LEU A 74 -3.36 20.89 -7.80
N ASN A 75 -3.30 20.64 -9.12
CA ASN A 75 -3.99 19.51 -9.75
C ASN A 75 -3.07 18.56 -10.52
N ALA A 76 -1.74 18.73 -10.44
CA ALA A 76 -0.78 18.01 -11.29
C ALA A 76 0.12 17.05 -10.50
N GLY A 77 -0.44 16.06 -9.81
CA GLY A 77 0.36 14.98 -9.21
C GLY A 77 0.62 13.84 -10.20
N PRO A 78 1.83 13.25 -10.25
CA PRO A 78 2.08 12.07 -11.06
C PRO A 78 1.21 10.90 -10.60
N GLY A 79 0.69 10.13 -11.55
CA GLY A 79 0.03 8.86 -11.23
C GLY A 79 1.01 7.85 -10.63
N ILE A 80 0.51 6.89 -9.85
CA ILE A 80 1.36 5.90 -9.14
C ILE A 80 2.30 5.10 -10.07
N ARG A 81 1.96 4.96 -11.35
CA ARG A 81 2.79 4.27 -12.35
C ARG A 81 3.78 5.19 -13.08
N SER A 82 3.76 6.49 -12.82
CA SER A 82 4.67 7.48 -13.43
C SER A 82 6.13 7.15 -13.11
N SER A 83 7.02 7.31 -14.08
CA SER A 83 8.47 7.13 -13.91
C SER A 83 9.07 8.04 -12.83
N GLU A 84 8.40 9.15 -12.50
CA GLU A 84 8.78 10.10 -11.45
C GLU A 84 8.53 9.57 -10.02
N VAL A 85 7.73 8.51 -9.89
CA VAL A 85 7.39 7.91 -8.59
C VAL A 85 8.35 6.76 -8.31
N ASP A 86 9.08 6.90 -7.20
CA ASP A 86 9.97 5.86 -6.66
C ASP A 86 9.22 4.54 -6.44
N ASP A 87 9.92 3.42 -6.63
CA ASP A 87 9.32 2.09 -6.49
C ASP A 87 8.87 1.81 -5.07
N ASP A 88 9.51 2.38 -4.04
CA ASP A 88 9.09 2.20 -2.65
C ASP A 88 7.64 2.67 -2.43
N TYR A 89 7.22 3.79 -3.04
CA TYR A 89 5.84 4.25 -2.97
C TYR A 89 4.87 3.30 -3.65
N ARG A 90 5.30 2.64 -4.72
CA ARG A 90 4.51 1.65 -5.47
C ARG A 90 4.38 0.34 -4.69
N VAL A 91 5.46 -0.10 -4.03
CA VAL A 91 5.44 -1.26 -3.13
C VAL A 91 4.43 -1.04 -2.01
N LEU A 92 4.43 0.14 -1.37
CA LEU A 92 3.46 0.44 -0.32
C LEU A 92 2.04 0.60 -0.88
N TYR A 93 1.88 1.14 -2.09
CA TYR A 93 0.56 1.17 -2.73
C TYR A 93 0.03 -0.24 -3.04
N ASP A 94 0.87 -1.15 -3.49
CA ASP A 94 0.52 -2.56 -3.71
C ASP A 94 0.08 -3.23 -2.40
N LEU A 95 0.81 -3.00 -1.29
CA LEU A 95 0.41 -3.47 0.04
C LEU A 95 -0.93 -2.88 0.49
N HIS A 96 -1.13 -1.58 0.32
CA HIS A 96 -2.40 -0.92 0.61
C HIS A 96 -3.55 -1.57 -0.15
N GLN A 97 -3.38 -1.79 -1.47
CA GLN A 97 -4.40 -2.42 -2.29
C GLN A 97 -4.72 -3.82 -1.77
N VAL A 98 -3.73 -4.69 -1.55
CA VAL A 98 -3.96 -6.06 -1.06
C VAL A 98 -4.73 -6.07 0.26
N LEU A 99 -4.30 -5.25 1.23
CA LEU A 99 -4.97 -5.15 2.53
C LEU A 99 -6.40 -4.62 2.41
N ARG A 100 -6.59 -3.55 1.62
CA ARG A 100 -7.89 -2.90 1.43
C ARG A 100 -8.90 -3.84 0.78
N HIS A 101 -8.50 -4.60 -0.24
CA HIS A 101 -9.39 -5.54 -0.91
C HIS A 101 -9.77 -6.70 0.02
N ARG A 102 -8.79 -7.30 0.73
CA ARG A 102 -9.08 -8.36 1.70
C ARG A 102 -10.09 -7.93 2.77
N LEU A 103 -9.84 -6.80 3.43
CA LEU A 103 -10.76 -6.25 4.44
C LEU A 103 -12.15 -5.95 3.86
N SER A 104 -12.22 -5.54 2.59
CA SER A 104 -13.50 -5.25 1.93
C SER A 104 -14.27 -6.52 1.58
N TRP A 105 -13.58 -7.56 1.10
CA TRP A 105 -14.13 -8.88 0.84
C TRP A 105 -14.59 -9.60 2.12
N ASP A 106 -13.86 -9.45 3.22
CA ASP A 106 -14.25 -10.00 4.52
C ASP A 106 -15.53 -9.36 5.06
N ARG A 107 -15.63 -8.04 4.91
CA ARG A 107 -16.80 -7.27 5.36
C ARG A 107 -18.04 -7.51 4.50
N ASP A 108 -17.86 -7.70 3.20
CA ASP A 108 -18.94 -7.84 2.23
C ASP A 108 -18.58 -8.88 1.15
N PRO A 109 -18.87 -10.17 1.40
CA PRO A 109 -18.53 -11.26 0.49
C PRO A 109 -19.32 -11.27 -0.83
N GLN A 110 -20.46 -10.56 -0.88
CA GLN A 110 -21.34 -10.49 -2.05
C GLN A 110 -21.76 -9.04 -2.31
N PRO A 111 -20.85 -8.21 -2.85
CA PRO A 111 -21.15 -6.82 -3.15
C PRO A 111 -22.30 -6.74 -4.17
N GLN A 112 -23.46 -6.24 -3.73
CA GLN A 112 -24.65 -6.07 -4.56
C GLN A 112 -24.53 -4.84 -5.49
N GLY A 113 -23.41 -4.73 -6.22
CA GLY A 113 -23.17 -3.68 -7.22
C GLY A 113 -22.90 -2.28 -6.67
N MET A 114 -22.97 -2.05 -5.35
CA MET A 114 -22.62 -0.77 -4.74
C MET A 114 -21.10 -0.67 -4.48
N LEU A 115 -20.45 0.32 -5.10
CA LEU A 115 -19.06 0.68 -4.83
C LEU A 115 -18.91 1.25 -3.41
N ARG A 116 -18.57 0.39 -2.43
CA ARG A 116 -18.27 0.82 -1.04
C ARG A 116 -16.79 1.19 -0.84
N GLY A 117 -16.28 2.06 -1.72
CA GLY A 117 -14.93 2.63 -1.65
C GLY A 117 -13.81 1.78 -2.26
N VAL A 118 -14.12 0.58 -2.77
CA VAL A 118 -13.20 -0.34 -3.45
C VAL A 118 -13.92 -0.93 -4.65
N PHE A 119 -13.25 -1.00 -5.81
CA PHE A 119 -13.68 -1.90 -6.87
C PHE A 119 -13.37 -3.32 -6.39
N TYR A 120 -14.36 -4.21 -6.38
CA TYR A 120 -14.22 -5.58 -5.85
C TYR A 120 -13.40 -6.50 -6.78
N ASP A 121 -12.65 -5.92 -7.71
CA ASP A 121 -11.68 -6.58 -8.59
C ASP A 121 -10.42 -7.00 -7.81
N GLU A 122 -9.51 -7.71 -8.49
CA GLU A 122 -8.23 -8.08 -7.89
C GLU A 122 -7.26 -6.88 -7.77
N PRO A 123 -6.43 -6.82 -6.71
CA PRO A 123 -5.39 -5.81 -6.59
C PRO A 123 -4.43 -5.85 -7.78
N SER A 124 -4.06 -4.68 -8.31
CA SER A 124 -3.19 -4.57 -9.47
C SER A 124 -1.78 -4.17 -9.07
N ARG A 125 -0.76 -4.90 -9.54
CA ARG A 125 0.65 -4.57 -9.28
C ARG A 125 1.01 -3.23 -9.92
N THR A 126 1.66 -2.37 -9.13
CA THR A 126 2.20 -1.09 -9.58
C THR A 126 3.72 -1.03 -9.44
N SER A 127 4.29 -1.76 -8.48
CA SER A 127 5.74 -1.92 -8.31
C SER A 127 6.41 -2.54 -9.54
N LYS A 128 7.65 -2.11 -9.79
CA LYS A 128 8.48 -2.54 -10.92
C LYS A 128 9.14 -3.87 -10.61
N GLU A 129 9.68 -4.02 -9.40
CA GLU A 129 10.55 -5.15 -9.06
C GLU A 129 9.88 -6.20 -8.18
N GLU A 130 9.05 -5.77 -7.24
CA GLU A 130 8.46 -6.63 -6.22
C GLU A 130 7.15 -7.29 -6.73
N PRO A 131 6.90 -8.56 -6.41
CA PRO A 131 5.61 -9.17 -6.71
C PRO A 131 4.53 -8.61 -5.77
N LEU A 132 3.27 -8.70 -6.21
CA LEU A 132 2.13 -8.37 -5.36
C LEU A 132 2.14 -9.26 -4.10
N ALA A 133 1.91 -8.65 -2.94
CA ALA A 133 1.80 -9.36 -1.67
C ALA A 133 0.58 -10.30 -1.65
N ARG A 134 0.60 -11.25 -0.72
CA ARG A 134 -0.49 -12.20 -0.48
C ARG A 134 -0.99 -12.06 0.95
N ILE A 135 -2.28 -12.25 1.14
CA ILE A 135 -2.93 -12.25 2.45
C ILE A 135 -3.99 -13.36 2.47
N GLU A 136 -4.04 -14.09 3.57
CA GLU A 136 -4.94 -15.22 3.79
C GLU A 136 -5.65 -15.03 5.15
N GLU A 137 -6.92 -15.45 5.22
CA GLU A 137 -7.69 -15.44 6.48
C GLU A 137 -7.27 -16.63 7.35
N LEU A 138 -6.81 -16.37 8.56
CA LEU A 138 -6.54 -17.41 9.57
C LEU A 138 -7.69 -17.48 10.57
N ARG A 139 -8.53 -18.51 10.47
CA ARG A 139 -9.60 -18.76 11.45
C ARG A 139 -9.04 -19.49 12.67
N LEU A 140 -8.86 -18.76 13.76
CA LEU A 140 -8.55 -19.35 15.05
C LEU A 140 -9.82 -19.98 15.63
N SER A 141 -9.86 -21.32 15.74
CA SER A 141 -10.95 -22.00 16.44
C SER A 141 -10.88 -21.65 17.93
N GLN A 142 -11.95 -21.06 18.47
CA GLN A 142 -12.04 -20.80 19.90
C GLN A 142 -12.25 -22.12 20.66
N ASN A 143 -11.16 -22.78 21.04
CA ASN A 143 -11.19 -23.71 22.17
C ASN A 143 -11.35 -22.88 23.44
N ARG A 144 -12.59 -22.61 23.85
CA ARG A 144 -12.86 -22.11 25.21
C ARG A 144 -12.47 -23.21 26.21
N PRO A 145 -11.59 -22.94 27.18
CA PRO A 145 -11.43 -23.87 28.29
C PRO A 145 -12.76 -23.90 29.07
N VAL A 146 -13.34 -25.10 29.17
CA VAL A 146 -14.46 -25.37 30.08
C VAL A 146 -13.96 -25.06 31.49
N ARG A 147 -14.35 -23.92 32.04
CA ARG A 147 -14.16 -23.63 33.47
C ARG A 147 -15.04 -24.61 34.23
N ARG A 148 -14.39 -25.54 34.96
CA ARG A 148 -15.03 -26.34 36.01
C ARG A 148 -15.26 -25.48 37.24
#